data_AF-A0A661EA08-F1
#
_entry.id   AF-A0A661EA08-F1
#
_cell.length_a   1.000
_cell.length_b   1.000
_cell.length_c   1.000
_cell.angle_alpha   90.00
_cell.angle_beta   90.00
_cell.angle_gamma   90.00
#
_symmetry.space_group_name_H-M   'P 1'
#
loop_
_entity.id
_entity.type
_entity.pdbx_description
1 polymer ?
#
loop_
_entity_poly.entity_id
_entity_poly.type
_entity_poly.pdbx_seq_one_letter_code
_entity_poly.pdbx_strand_id
1 'polypeptide(L)'
;MAEKQVPKSQKCIAVLWPSFMVAIIATGLFFSAFDPDDLYPFGEQTGVSRLGVYSIGFLLFWLVSAISGIGTLYFAITNCMRQNPGSRG
;
A
#
# COMPACT_ATOMS: atom_id res chain seq x y z
N MET A 1 -29.09 21.62 -0.71
CA MET A 1 -28.02 21.30 0.24
C MET A 1 -27.67 19.82 0.07
N ALA A 2 -26.79 19.51 -0.89
CA ALA A 2 -26.41 18.12 -1.14
C ALA A 2 -25.27 17.79 -0.18
N GLU A 3 -25.60 17.08 0.90
CA GLU A 3 -24.62 16.45 1.76
C GLU A 3 -23.87 15.42 0.90
N LYS A 4 -22.75 15.86 0.31
CA LYS A 4 -21.86 15.00 -0.46
C LYS A 4 -21.12 14.14 0.56
N GLN A 5 -21.83 13.14 1.10
CA GLN A 5 -21.28 12.00 1.82
C GLN A 5 -20.12 11.51 0.97
N VAL A 6 -18.88 11.90 1.29
CA VAL A 6 -17.70 11.39 0.59
C VAL A 6 -17.70 9.91 0.92
N PRO A 7 -18.13 9.04 0.00
CA PRO A 7 -18.29 7.65 0.33
C PRO A 7 -16.91 7.13 0.72
N LYS A 8 -16.83 6.37 1.82
CA LYS A 8 -15.55 5.87 2.38
C LYS A 8 -14.67 5.22 1.29
N SER A 9 -15.30 4.64 0.27
CA SER A 9 -14.67 4.09 -0.93
C SER A 9 -13.80 5.09 -1.72
N GLN A 10 -14.20 6.36 -1.85
CA GLN A 10 -13.41 7.40 -2.54
C GLN A 10 -12.08 7.66 -1.81
N LYS A 11 -12.09 7.65 -0.47
CA LYS A 11 -10.87 7.79 0.33
C LYS A 11 -9.97 6.57 0.20
N CYS A 12 -10.54 5.37 0.15
CA CYS A 12 -9.78 4.15 -0.11
C CYS A 12 -9.11 4.20 -1.48
N ILE A 13 -9.83 4.56 -2.55
CA ILE A 13 -9.28 4.66 -3.92
C ILE A 13 -8.16 5.71 -3.99
N ALA A 14 -8.32 6.84 -3.28
CA ALA A 14 -7.30 7.88 -3.21
C ALA A 14 -5.99 7.43 -2.54
N VAL A 15 -6.03 6.43 -1.66
CA VAL A 15 -4.82 5.82 -1.06
C VAL A 15 -4.33 4.62 -1.89
N LEU A 16 -5.25 3.80 -2.41
CA LEU A 16 -4.93 2.63 -3.23
C LEU A 16 -4.14 3.02 -4.48
N TRP A 17 -4.52 4.12 -5.13
CA TRP A 17 -3.88 4.58 -6.36
C TRP A 17 -2.37 4.93 -6.21
N PRO A 18 -1.97 5.87 -5.32
CA PRO A 18 -0.55 6.15 -5.10
C PRO A 18 0.20 4.96 -4.49
N SER A 19 -0.44 4.15 -3.63
CA SER A 19 0.19 2.95 -3.08
C SER A 19 0.55 1.92 -4.14
N PHE A 20 -0.25 1.81 -5.21
CA PHE A 20 0.01 0.94 -6.36
C PHE A 20 1.28 1.38 -7.10
N MET A 21 1.47 2.68 -7.32
CA MET A 21 2.67 3.21 -7.97
C MET A 21 3.94 2.96 -7.14
N VAL A 22 3.87 3.22 -5.82
CA VAL A 22 4.98 2.94 -4.90
C VAL A 22 5.32 1.46 -4.88
N ALA A 23 4.30 0.58 -4.88
CA ALA A 23 4.51 -0.86 -4.91
C ALA A 23 5.23 -1.33 -6.18
N ILE A 24 4.88 -0.80 -7.36
CA ILE A 24 5.58 -1.12 -8.62
C ILE A 24 7.07 -0.77 -8.50
N ILE A 25 7.37 0.46 -8.06
CA ILE A 25 8.76 0.93 -7.94
C ILE A 25 9.53 0.10 -6.91
N ALA A 26 8.95 -0.13 -5.72
CA ALA A 26 9.56 -0.92 -4.67
C ALA A 26 9.82 -2.36 -5.10
N THR A 27 8.85 -2.98 -5.79
CA THR A 27 8.96 -4.34 -6.32
C THR A 27 10.05 -4.43 -7.39
N GLY A 28 10.12 -3.47 -8.31
CA GLY A 28 11.15 -3.41 -9.34
C GLY A 28 12.56 -3.21 -8.76
N LEU A 29 12.69 -2.32 -7.76
CA LEU A 29 13.95 -2.11 -7.05
C LEU A 29 14.36 -3.34 -6.24
N PHE A 30 13.41 -3.96 -5.55
CA PHE A 30 13.67 -5.17 -4.75
C PHE A 30 14.15 -6.31 -5.64
N PHE A 31 13.45 -6.62 -6.73
CA PHE A 31 13.89 -7.69 -7.64
C PHE A 31 15.11 -7.33 -8.49
N SER A 32 15.44 -6.05 -8.62
CA SER A 32 16.72 -5.65 -9.19
C SER A 32 17.89 -5.82 -8.21
N ALA A 33 17.62 -5.80 -6.90
CA ALA A 33 18.63 -5.98 -5.86
C ALA A 33 18.73 -7.43 -5.36
N PHE A 34 17.62 -8.18 -5.43
CA PHE A 34 17.49 -9.57 -5.00
C PHE A 34 17.13 -10.44 -6.20
N ASP A 35 18.05 -11.30 -6.63
CA ASP A 35 17.83 -12.18 -7.78
C ASP A 35 16.66 -13.14 -7.52
N PRO A 36 15.66 -13.20 -8.42
CA PRO A 36 14.49 -14.08 -8.30
C PRO A 36 14.85 -15.57 -8.38
N ASP A 37 16.04 -15.89 -8.90
CA ASP A 37 16.57 -17.25 -9.01
C ASP A 37 17.11 -17.79 -7.67
N ASP A 38 17.54 -16.92 -6.74
CA ASP A 38 18.02 -17.33 -5.41
C ASP A 38 16.87 -17.54 -4.40
N LEU A 39 15.67 -17.07 -4.76
CA LEU A 39 14.43 -17.29 -4.01
C LEU A 39 13.69 -18.54 -4.50
N TYR A 40 14.43 -19.62 -4.76
CA TYR A 40 13.90 -20.99 -4.93
C TYR A 40 14.01 -21.74 -3.59
N PRO A 41 13.03 -21.61 -2.66
CA PRO A 41 13.15 -22.24 -1.36
C PRO A 41 13.04 -23.77 -1.38
N PHE A 42 12.73 -24.43 -2.51
CA PHE A 42 12.38 -25.85 -2.48
C PHE A 42 12.98 -26.78 -3.54
N GLY A 43 13.86 -26.35 -4.45
CA GLY A 43 14.58 -27.26 -5.36
C GLY A 43 13.71 -28.18 -6.23
N GLU A 44 12.40 -28.03 -6.16
CA GLU A 44 11.41 -28.84 -6.85
C GLU A 44 10.58 -27.91 -7.72
N GLN A 45 10.29 -28.41 -8.91
CA GLN A 45 9.66 -27.70 -10.02
C GLN A 45 8.16 -27.48 -9.76
N THR A 46 7.78 -27.24 -8.50
CA THR A 46 6.41 -27.07 -8.06
C THR A 46 5.90 -25.70 -8.52
N GLY A 47 5.72 -25.51 -9.83
CA GLY A 47 4.75 -24.63 -10.50
C GLY A 47 4.65 -23.14 -10.14
N VAL A 48 5.30 -22.66 -9.07
CA VAL A 48 5.36 -21.26 -8.69
C VAL A 48 6.41 -20.64 -9.61
N SER A 49 5.99 -20.45 -10.85
CA SER A 49 6.76 -19.79 -11.90
C SER A 49 7.31 -18.47 -11.38
N ARG A 50 8.41 -17.97 -11.97
CA ARG A 50 8.99 -16.64 -11.70
C ARG A 50 7.90 -15.57 -11.51
N LEU A 51 6.84 -15.69 -12.30
CA LEU A 51 5.63 -14.87 -12.26
C LEU A 51 4.92 -14.83 -10.89
N GLY A 52 4.85 -15.96 -10.17
CA GLY A 52 4.27 -16.06 -8.84
C GLY A 52 5.07 -15.27 -7.79
N VAL A 53 6.40 -15.37 -7.82
CA VAL A 53 7.28 -14.60 -6.92
C VAL A 53 7.13 -13.10 -7.18
N TYR A 54 7.13 -12.68 -8.45
CA TYR A 54 6.88 -11.28 -8.82
C TYR A 54 5.53 -10.76 -8.32
N SER A 55 4.48 -11.59 -8.43
CA SER A 55 3.13 -11.21 -8.02
C SER A 55 3.01 -11.12 -6.50
N ILE A 56 3.62 -12.04 -5.76
CA ILE A 56 3.63 -12.02 -4.28
C ILE A 56 4.41 -10.80 -3.78
N GLY A 57 5.60 -10.53 -4.32
CA GLY A 57 6.38 -9.33 -3.99
C GLY A 57 5.56 -8.06 -4.23
N PHE A 58 4.95 -7.95 -5.40
CA PHE A 58 4.06 -6.84 -5.73
C PHE A 58 2.92 -6.65 -4.72
N LEU A 59 2.20 -7.73 -4.39
CA LEU A 59 1.08 -7.68 -3.44
C LEU A 59 1.52 -7.32 -2.02
N LEU A 60 2.67 -7.83 -1.57
CA LEU A 60 3.24 -7.50 -0.26
C LEU A 60 3.61 -6.02 -0.18
N PHE A 61 4.36 -5.50 -1.15
CA PHE A 61 4.74 -4.08 -1.19
C PHE A 61 3.52 -3.16 -1.33
N TRP A 62 2.50 -3.61 -2.07
CA TRP A 62 1.24 -2.89 -2.20
C TRP A 62 0.48 -2.81 -0.87
N LEU A 63 0.33 -3.93 -0.16
CA LEU A 63 -0.31 -3.96 1.16
C LEU A 63 0.42 -3.09 2.18
N VAL A 64 1.75 -3.20 2.26
CA VAL A 64 2.57 -2.39 3.19
C VAL A 64 2.41 -0.89 2.89
N SER A 65 2.47 -0.51 1.62
CA SER A 65 2.31 0.89 1.20
C SER A 65 0.89 1.41 1.48
N ALA A 66 -0.14 0.59 1.23
CA ALA A 66 -1.52 0.94 1.52
C ALA A 66 -1.77 1.11 3.02
N ILE A 67 -1.25 0.18 3.86
CA ILE A 67 -1.35 0.25 5.32
C ILE A 67 -0.64 1.50 5.85
N SER A 68 0.56 1.82 5.33
CA SER A 68 1.30 3.02 5.71
C SER A 68 0.53 4.31 5.37
N GLY A 69 -0.07 4.39 4.18
CA GLY A 69 -0.90 5.52 3.76
C GLY A 69 -2.17 5.67 4.62
N ILE A 70 -2.85 4.57 4.91
CA ILE A 70 -4.03 4.56 5.80
C ILE A 70 -3.64 4.96 7.23
N GLY A 71 -2.54 4.44 7.75
CA GLY A 71 -2.02 4.77 9.08
C GLY A 71 -1.64 6.25 9.20
N THR A 72 -0.97 6.80 8.17
CA THR A 72 -0.63 8.22 8.11
C THR A 72 -1.90 9.09 8.10
N LEU A 73 -2.89 8.73 7.28
CA LEU A 73 -4.16 9.44 7.24
C LEU A 73 -4.91 9.34 8.57
N TYR A 74 -4.94 8.16 9.19
CA TYR A 74 -5.54 7.94 10.50
C TYR A 74 -4.87 8.81 11.56
N PHE A 75 -3.55 8.80 11.64
CA PHE A 75 -2.79 9.60 12.59
C PHE A 75 -2.94 11.10 12.34
N ALA A 76 -2.88 11.54 11.08
CA ALA A 76 -3.06 12.95 10.71
C ALA A 76 -4.46 13.45 11.09
N ILE A 77 -5.51 12.66 10.84
CA ILE A 77 -6.89 12.99 11.24
C ILE A 77 -6.99 13.04 12.77
N THR A 78 -6.47 12.05 13.49
CA THR A 78 -6.50 12.02 14.95
C THR A 78 -5.75 13.21 15.57
N ASN A 79 -4.59 13.61 15.03
CA ASN A 79 -3.85 14.77 15.53
C ASN A 79 -4.54 16.09 15.19
N CYS A 80 -5.12 16.23 14.00
CA CYS A 80 -5.88 17.42 13.62
C CYS A 80 -7.12 17.60 14.52
N MET A 81 -7.85 16.51 14.81
CA MET A 81 -8.96 16.51 15.77
C MET A 81 -8.50 16.87 17.19
N ARG A 82 -7.31 16.43 17.60
CA ARG A 82 -6.74 16.79 18.90
C ARG A 82 -6.30 18.27 18.98
N GLN A 83 -5.88 18.86 17.85
CA GLN A 83 -5.32 20.22 17.79
C GLN A 83 -6.34 21.34 17.57
N ASN A 84 -7.65 21.07 17.43
CA ASN A 84 -8.66 22.12 17.33
C ASN A 84 -9.47 22.33 18.64
N PRO A 85 -8.90 22.93 19.70
CA PRO A 85 -9.66 23.40 20.86
C PRO A 85 -10.30 24.79 20.64
N GLY A 86 -10.11 25.43 19.48
CA GLY A 86 -10.30 26.88 19.31
C GLY A 86 -11.49 27.36 18.47
N SER A 87 -12.22 26.50 17.76
CA SER A 87 -13.30 26.94 16.85
C SER A 87 -14.65 27.23 17.54
N ARG A 88 -14.63 27.71 18.79
CA ARG A 88 -15.82 28.03 19.61
C ARG A 88 -16.04 29.54 19.80
N GLY A 89 -15.49 30.37 18.91
CA GLY A 89 -15.74 31.82 18.85
C GLY A 89 -16.66 32.17 17.70
#